data_AF-A0A813JV82-F1
#
_entry.id   AF-A0A813JV82-F1
#
_cell.length_a   1.000
_cell.length_b   1.000
_cell.length_c   1.000
_cell.angle_alpha   90.00
_cell.angle_beta   90.00
_cell.angle_gamma   90.00
#
_symmetry.space_group_name_H-M   'P 1'
#
loop_
_entity.id
_entity.type
_entity.pdbx_description
1 polymer ?
#
loop_
_entity_poly.entity_id
_entity_poly.type
_entity_poly.pdbx_seq_one_letter_code
_entity_poly.pdbx_strand_id
1 'polypeptide(L)'
;MCAAVVSVITMTVWNVTRYSIVNDQWEELPKMPCERDDGTAVVWQNQVLLVAGVGVNSLGDDGSVPLCVSFNPMKKCWQNKMTLQTPRQGAARALLDGKLYVCGGNGSEHTLQDEQCGCPEALALV
;
A
#
# COMPACT_ATOMS: atom_id res chain seq x y z
N MET A 1 32.17 10.43 -2.25
CA MET A 1 31.52 11.68 -2.68
C MET A 1 30.17 11.72 -2.00
N CYS A 2 30.00 12.63 -1.04
CA CYS A 2 28.76 12.76 -0.26
C CYS A 2 27.68 13.38 -1.17
N ALA A 3 26.63 12.63 -1.49
CA ALA A 3 25.46 13.20 -2.13
C ALA A 3 24.52 13.70 -1.03
N ALA A 4 24.39 15.02 -0.93
CA ALA A 4 23.32 15.67 -0.19
C ALA A 4 22.00 15.35 -0.92
N VAL A 5 21.08 14.67 -0.25
CA VAL A 5 19.71 14.52 -0.75
C VAL A 5 18.94 15.76 -0.36
N VAL A 6 18.55 16.53 -1.36
CA VAL A 6 17.58 17.63 -1.24
C VAL A 6 16.28 17.00 -0.76
N SER A 7 15.88 17.33 0.47
CA SER A 7 14.57 16.98 1.02
C SER A 7 13.49 17.65 0.16
N VAL A 8 12.72 16.83 -0.56
CA VAL A 8 11.46 17.27 -1.17
C VAL A 8 10.35 16.71 -0.28
N ILE A 9 9.62 17.61 0.37
CA ILE A 9 8.53 17.30 1.30
C ILE A 9 7.27 16.95 0.50
N THR A 10 7.25 15.75 -0.06
CA THR A 10 6.04 15.01 -0.48
C THR A 10 6.35 13.53 -0.28
N MET A 11 5.70 12.89 0.70
CA MET A 11 6.11 11.60 1.28
C MET A 11 5.65 10.36 0.47
N THR A 12 5.02 10.56 -0.69
CA THR A 12 4.55 9.47 -1.56
C THR A 12 5.58 9.09 -2.61
N VAL A 13 5.69 7.79 -2.91
CA VAL A 13 6.58 7.28 -3.96
C VAL A 13 5.86 6.26 -4.85
N TRP A 14 6.22 6.22 -6.12
CA TRP A 14 5.80 5.17 -7.09
C TRP A 14 6.91 4.17 -7.46
N ASN A 15 8.16 4.46 -7.09
CA ASN A 15 9.29 3.61 -7.41
C ASN A 15 9.25 2.34 -6.57
N VAL A 16 9.56 1.22 -7.20
CA VAL A 16 9.60 -0.09 -6.56
C VAL A 16 10.97 -0.67 -6.81
N THR A 17 11.65 -1.09 -5.75
CA THR A 17 12.96 -1.73 -5.85
C THR A 17 12.89 -3.13 -5.24
N ARG A 18 13.64 -4.06 -5.81
CA ARG A 18 13.81 -5.41 -5.30
C ARG A 18 15.27 -5.64 -5.00
N TYR A 19 15.56 -6.09 -3.79
CA TYR A 19 16.90 -6.52 -3.42
C TYR A 19 17.09 -8.00 -3.79
N SER A 20 18.15 -8.28 -4.55
CA SER A 20 18.61 -9.65 -4.86
C SER A 20 19.64 -10.06 -3.82
N ILE A 21 19.31 -11.07 -3.01
CA ILE A 21 20.24 -11.62 -2.01
C ILE A 21 21.41 -12.34 -2.68
N VAL A 22 21.16 -13.00 -3.82
CA VAL A 22 22.20 -13.75 -4.56
C VAL A 22 23.26 -12.83 -5.14
N ASN A 23 22.83 -11.67 -5.64
CA ASN A 23 23.73 -10.71 -6.30
C ASN A 23 24.16 -9.57 -5.37
N ASP A 24 23.59 -9.48 -4.17
CA ASP A 24 23.77 -8.38 -3.21
C ASP A 24 23.58 -6.99 -3.86
N GLN A 25 22.48 -6.83 -4.61
CA GLN A 25 22.19 -5.59 -5.36
C GLN A 25 20.70 -5.28 -5.39
N TRP A 26 20.39 -3.99 -5.49
CA TRP A 26 19.04 -3.49 -5.77
C TRP A 26 18.76 -3.47 -7.28
N GLU A 27 17.57 -3.92 -7.66
CA GLU A 27 17.04 -3.85 -9.03
C GLU A 27 15.78 -2.97 -9.02
N GLU A 28 15.67 -2.07 -10.00
CA GLU A 28 14.44 -1.32 -10.23
C GLU A 28 13.37 -2.21 -10.86
N LEU A 29 12.14 -2.11 -10.33
CA LEU A 29 10.96 -2.76 -10.86
C LEU A 29 10.02 -1.72 -11.50
N PRO A 30 9.06 -2.19 -12.32
CA PRO A 30 8.02 -1.32 -12.85
C PRO A 30 7.34 -0.51 -11.74
N LYS A 31 7.18 0.80 -12.01
CA LYS A 31 6.52 1.73 -11.08
C LYS A 31 5.09 1.31 -10.78
N MET A 32 4.62 1.66 -9.60
CA MET A 32 3.24 1.47 -9.19
C MET A 32 2.28 2.31 -10.05
N PRO A 33 1.03 1.89 -10.27
CA PRO A 33 0.03 2.66 -11.01
C PRO A 33 -0.33 3.99 -10.35
N CYS A 34 -0.18 4.07 -9.03
CA CYS A 34 -0.35 5.27 -8.23
C CYS A 34 0.77 5.35 -7.19
N GLU A 35 1.15 6.57 -6.83
CA GLU A 35 2.09 6.79 -5.73
C GLU A 35 1.48 6.32 -4.41
N ARG A 36 2.35 5.91 -3.48
CA ARG A 36 1.90 5.52 -2.16
C ARG A 36 2.89 5.80 -1.04
N ASP A 37 2.33 6.20 0.10
CA ASP A 37 2.94 6.22 1.42
C ASP A 37 2.03 5.48 2.41
N ASP A 38 2.56 5.01 3.55
CA ASP A 38 1.80 4.34 4.62
C ASP A 38 0.88 3.18 4.16
N GLY A 39 1.25 2.56 3.04
CA GLY A 39 0.59 1.40 2.48
C GLY A 39 1.05 0.09 3.13
N THR A 40 0.28 -0.98 2.92
CA THR A 40 0.54 -2.28 3.53
C THR A 40 0.53 -3.37 2.45
N ALA A 41 1.47 -4.32 2.49
CA ALA A 41 1.68 -5.28 1.40
C ALA A 41 1.85 -6.74 1.85
N VAL A 42 1.13 -7.68 1.24
CA VAL A 42 1.26 -9.13 1.50
C VAL A 42 1.68 -9.89 0.24
N VAL A 43 2.27 -11.06 0.42
CA VAL A 43 2.46 -12.03 -0.66
C VAL A 43 1.26 -12.98 -0.66
N TRP A 44 0.59 -13.13 -1.80
CA TRP A 44 -0.51 -14.09 -2.00
C TRP A 44 -0.47 -14.61 -3.43
N GLN A 45 -0.58 -15.94 -3.60
CA GLN A 45 -0.52 -16.61 -4.90
C GLN A 45 0.66 -16.16 -5.79
N ASN A 46 1.86 -16.04 -5.20
CA ASN A 46 3.08 -15.60 -5.87
C ASN A 46 3.00 -14.18 -6.47
N GLN A 47 2.09 -13.35 -5.96
CA GLN A 47 1.96 -11.92 -6.27
C GLN A 47 2.14 -11.12 -4.99
N VAL A 48 2.62 -9.88 -5.13
CA VAL A 48 2.63 -8.91 -4.03
C VAL A 48 1.36 -8.09 -4.12
N LEU A 49 0.44 -8.25 -3.17
CA LEU A 49 -0.72 -7.38 -3.04
C LEU A 49 -0.32 -6.19 -2.21
N LEU A 50 -0.75 -5.02 -2.65
CA LEU A 50 -0.42 -3.75 -2.06
C LEU A 50 -1.75 -2.98 -1.88
N VAL A 51 -2.15 -2.81 -0.61
CA VAL A 51 -3.45 -2.23 -0.19
C VAL A 51 -3.26 -1.08 0.81
N ALA A 52 -4.22 -0.15 0.88
CA ALA A 52 -4.17 1.02 1.78
C ALA A 52 -3.00 1.99 1.50
N GLY A 53 -2.97 3.11 2.23
CA GLY A 53 -1.95 4.14 2.14
C GLY A 53 -2.46 5.45 1.58
N VAL A 54 -1.59 6.44 1.53
CA VAL A 54 -1.83 7.79 1.00
C VAL A 54 -1.21 7.90 -0.37
N GLY A 55 -1.91 8.52 -1.30
CA GLY A 55 -1.40 8.89 -2.62
C GLY A 55 -1.86 10.30 -2.96
N VAL A 56 -1.39 10.81 -4.08
CA VAL A 56 -1.72 12.15 -4.56
C VAL A 56 -2.89 12.08 -5.54
N ASN A 57 -3.92 12.89 -5.32
CA ASN A 57 -5.07 13.00 -6.22
C ASN A 57 -4.73 13.87 -7.46
N SER A 58 -5.66 13.99 -8.41
CA SER A 58 -5.44 14.80 -9.63
C SER A 58 -5.29 16.31 -9.38
N LEU A 59 -5.62 16.79 -8.18
CA LEU A 59 -5.48 18.19 -7.76
C LEU A 59 -4.15 18.44 -7.03
N GLY A 60 -3.38 17.39 -6.72
CA GLY A 60 -2.13 17.49 -5.98
C GLY A 60 -2.29 17.32 -4.46
N ASP A 61 -3.48 16.98 -3.97
CA ASP A 61 -3.69 16.78 -2.53
C ASP A 61 -3.49 15.31 -2.13
N ASP A 62 -2.95 15.12 -0.92
CA ASP A 62 -2.81 13.82 -0.29
C ASP A 62 -4.17 13.24 0.12
N GLY A 63 -4.42 11.99 -0.24
CA GLY A 63 -5.65 11.29 0.07
C GLY A 63 -5.44 9.79 0.24
N SER A 64 -6.25 9.16 1.10
CA SER A 64 -6.22 7.71 1.28
C SER A 64 -6.64 7.01 -0.02
N VAL A 65 -5.82 6.05 -0.47
CA VAL A 65 -6.01 5.32 -1.72
C VAL A 65 -6.85 4.07 -1.47
N PRO A 66 -8.08 3.97 -2.02
CA PRO A 66 -8.88 2.77 -1.86
C PRO A 66 -8.41 1.62 -2.77
N LEU A 67 -7.61 1.91 -3.81
CA LEU A 67 -7.21 0.92 -4.79
C LEU A 67 -6.20 -0.08 -4.20
N CYS A 68 -6.57 -1.35 -4.23
CA CYS A 68 -5.66 -2.48 -4.05
C CYS A 68 -5.12 -2.92 -5.42
N VAL A 69 -3.80 -3.01 -5.52
CA VAL A 69 -3.09 -3.49 -6.71
C VAL A 69 -2.29 -4.73 -6.37
N SER A 70 -2.02 -5.58 -7.36
CA SER A 70 -1.05 -6.66 -7.24
C SER A 70 0.08 -6.53 -8.24
N PHE A 71 1.28 -6.90 -7.82
CA PHE A 71 2.44 -7.03 -8.69
C PHE A 71 2.74 -8.50 -8.95
N ASN A 72 2.81 -8.86 -10.23
CA ASN A 72 3.28 -10.17 -10.66
C ASN A 72 4.80 -10.10 -10.95
N PRO A 73 5.67 -10.69 -10.11
CA PRO A 73 7.12 -10.63 -10.29
C PRO A 73 7.63 -11.40 -11.52
N MET A 74 6.89 -12.40 -12.00
CA MET A 74 7.25 -13.17 -13.19
C MET A 74 6.96 -12.38 -14.47
N LYS A 75 5.83 -11.65 -14.50
CA LYS A 75 5.43 -10.83 -15.64
C LYS A 75 5.95 -9.40 -15.55
N LYS A 76 6.50 -9.00 -14.40
CA LYS A 76 6.89 -7.62 -14.09
C LYS A 76 5.76 -6.64 -14.47
N CYS A 77 4.56 -6.88 -13.95
CA CYS A 77 3.42 -6.00 -14.22
C CYS A 77 2.52 -5.83 -13.00
N TRP A 78 1.92 -4.65 -12.91
CA TRP A 78 0.91 -4.32 -11.92
C TRP A 78 -0.49 -4.58 -12.48
N GLN A 79 -1.41 -4.99 -11.62
CA GLN A 79 -2.80 -5.25 -11.95
C GLN A 79 -3.70 -4.68 -10.86
N ASN A 80 -4.83 -4.11 -11.26
CA ASN A 80 -5.86 -3.71 -10.30
C ASN A 80 -6.55 -4.97 -9.78
N LYS A 81 -6.74 -5.05 -8.46
CA LYS A 81 -7.38 -6.20 -7.82
C LYS A 81 -8.76 -5.84 -7.30
N MET A 82 -8.85 -4.80 -6.49
CA MET A 82 -10.11 -4.36 -5.90
C MET A 82 -10.03 -2.94 -5.33
N THR A 83 -11.17 -2.43 -4.89
CA THR A 83 -11.29 -1.11 -4.25
C THR A 83 -11.85 -1.30 -2.85
N LEU A 84 -11.17 -0.76 -1.84
CA LEU A 84 -11.64 -0.72 -0.46
C LEU A 84 -12.89 0.16 -0.37
N GLN A 85 -13.88 -0.27 0.43
CA GLN A 85 -15.06 0.55 0.72
C GLN A 85 -14.67 1.78 1.55
N THR A 86 -13.82 1.57 2.55
CA THR A 86 -13.26 2.63 3.38
C THR A 86 -11.76 2.74 3.11
N PRO A 87 -11.31 3.76 2.35
CA PRO A 87 -9.88 4.06 2.21
C PRO A 87 -9.24 4.26 3.58
N ARG A 88 -8.01 3.77 3.75
CA ARG A 88 -7.28 3.88 5.02
C ARG A 88 -5.78 3.94 4.77
N GLN A 89 -5.04 4.49 5.73
CA GLN A 89 -3.56 4.56 5.76
C GLN A 89 -3.04 4.03 7.11
N GLY A 90 -1.81 3.52 7.14
CA GLY A 90 -1.20 3.01 8.39
C GLY A 90 -1.92 1.78 8.96
N ALA A 91 -2.61 1.02 8.11
CA ALA A 91 -3.44 -0.12 8.54
C ALA A 91 -2.61 -1.39 8.78
N ALA A 92 -3.01 -2.15 9.79
CA ALA A 92 -2.50 -3.50 10.03
C ALA A 92 -3.11 -4.48 9.02
N ARG A 93 -2.39 -5.57 8.73
CA ARG A 93 -2.83 -6.59 7.78
C ARG A 93 -2.53 -8.01 8.26
N ALA A 94 -3.37 -8.96 7.87
CA ALA A 94 -3.14 -10.38 8.07
C ALA A 94 -3.72 -11.21 6.92
N LEU A 95 -3.03 -12.27 6.52
CA LEU A 95 -3.57 -13.27 5.59
C LEU A 95 -4.02 -14.50 6.39
N LEU A 96 -5.31 -14.81 6.37
CA LEU A 96 -5.91 -15.92 7.11
C LEU A 96 -6.93 -16.63 6.22
N ASP A 97 -6.85 -17.96 6.12
CA ASP A 97 -7.74 -18.81 5.31
C ASP A 97 -7.90 -18.32 3.86
N GLY A 98 -6.78 -17.90 3.27
CA GLY A 98 -6.72 -17.37 1.92
C GLY A 98 -7.27 -15.96 1.74
N LYS A 99 -7.75 -15.31 2.81
CA LYS A 99 -8.30 -13.95 2.81
C LYS A 99 -7.36 -12.95 3.46
N LEU A 100 -7.22 -11.78 2.83
CA LEU A 100 -6.46 -10.65 3.37
C LEU A 100 -7.39 -9.79 4.22
N TYR A 101 -7.08 -9.69 5.50
CA TYR A 101 -7.75 -8.80 6.45
C TYR A 101 -6.93 -7.53 6.59
N VAL A 102 -7.60 -6.38 6.48
CA VAL A 102 -7.00 -5.06 6.73
C VAL A 102 -7.78 -4.39 7.86
N CYS A 103 -7.07 -4.00 8.91
CA CYS A 103 -7.64 -3.63 10.21
C CYS A 103 -7.08 -2.29 10.71
N GLY A 104 -7.92 -1.45 11.32
CA GLY A 104 -7.52 -0.14 11.83
C GLY A 104 -7.05 0.81 10.73
N GLY A 105 -6.10 1.68 11.07
CA GLY A 105 -5.60 2.75 10.19
C GLY A 105 -6.49 3.99 10.21
N ASN A 106 -5.99 5.08 9.62
CA ASN A 106 -6.71 6.35 9.50
C ASN A 106 -7.42 6.41 8.15
N GLY A 107 -8.71 6.72 8.10
CA GLY A 107 -9.48 6.76 6.84
C GLY A 107 -10.51 7.87 6.90
N SER A 108 -10.44 8.82 5.97
CA SER A 108 -11.26 10.02 5.93
C SER A 108 -12.76 9.72 5.90
N GLU A 109 -13.49 10.45 6.77
CA GLU A 109 -14.95 10.60 6.93
C GLU A 109 -15.68 9.79 8.00
N HIS A 110 -15.06 8.79 8.62
CA HIS A 110 -15.55 8.31 9.92
C HIS A 110 -14.36 8.09 10.84
N THR A 111 -13.81 9.19 11.37
CA THR A 111 -13.30 9.14 12.75
C THR A 111 -14.50 8.72 13.57
N LEU A 112 -14.63 7.41 13.81
CA LEU A 112 -15.57 6.90 14.79
C LEU A 112 -15.11 7.49 16.11
N GLN A 113 -15.72 8.61 16.48
CA GLN A 113 -15.93 9.00 17.86
C GLN A 113 -16.78 7.89 18.47
N ASP A 114 -16.15 6.77 18.81
CA ASP A 114 -16.73 5.87 19.78
C ASP A 114 -15.58 5.26 20.59
N GLU A 115 -15.42 5.80 21.79
CA GLU A 115 -14.61 5.29 22.89
C GLU A 115 -15.13 3.95 23.44
N GLN A 116 -15.76 3.12 22.61
CA GLN A 116 -16.47 1.92 23.06
C GLN A 116 -15.98 0.71 22.28
N CYS A 117 -14.90 0.11 22.78
CA CYS A 117 -14.36 -1.18 22.36
C CYS A 117 -14.38 -1.42 20.84
N GLY A 118 -13.66 -0.57 20.09
CA GLY A 118 -13.58 -0.64 18.64
C GLY A 118 -12.94 -1.93 18.15
N CYS A 119 -13.76 -2.92 17.80
CA CYS A 119 -13.35 -4.01 16.93
C CYS A 119 -12.84 -3.38 15.62
N PRO A 120 -11.58 -3.60 15.21
CA PRO A 120 -11.13 -3.06 13.93
C PRO A 120 -11.97 -3.71 12.84
N GLU A 121 -12.64 -2.89 12.02
CA GLU A 121 -13.34 -3.36 10.84
C GLU A 121 -12.33 -4.09 9.96
N ALA A 122 -12.37 -5.42 10.04
CA ALA A 122 -11.49 -6.33 9.35
C ALA A 122 -12.12 -6.60 7.98
N LEU A 123 -11.74 -5.79 6.98
CA LEU A 123 -12.23 -6.03 5.64
C LEU A 123 -11.49 -7.24 5.07
N ALA A 124 -12.21 -8.33 4.81
CA ALA A 124 -11.69 -9.50 4.13
C ALA A 124 -11.67 -9.26 2.62
N LEU A 125 -10.49 -9.35 2.03
CA LEU A 125 -10.16 -9.04 0.63
C LEU A 125 -9.57 -10.28 -0.03
N VAL A 126 -10.02 -10.64 -1.24
CA VAL A 126 -9.44 -11.69 -2.12
C VAL A 126 -9.71 -11.39 -3.59
#